data_AF-Q030Y1-F1
#
_entry.id   AF-Q030Y1-F1
#
_cell.length_a   1.000
_cell.length_b   1.000
_cell.length_c   1.000
_cell.angle_alpha   90.00
_cell.angle_beta   90.00
_cell.angle_gamma   90.00
#
_symmetry.space_group_name_H-M   'P 1'
#
loop_
_entity.id
_entity.type
_entity.pdbx_description
1 polymer ?
#
loop_
_entity_poly.entity_id
_entity_poly.type
_entity_poly.pdbx_seq_one_letter_code
_entity_poly.pdbx_strand_id
1 'polypeptide(L)' 'MEDLKKDIYVCYSTRQFDYIYRVKSINYIITGIHVKTKQQFWAFKRDEALNNALASYK' A
#
# COMPACT_ATOMS: atom_id res chain seq x y z
N MET A 1 -3.30 -20.19 -6.04
CA MET A 1 -2.73 -19.06 -5.26
C MET A 1 -2.57 -17.81 -6.14
N GLU A 2 -3.48 -17.57 -7.08
CA GLU A 2 -3.38 -16.44 -8.03
C GLU A 2 -4.21 -15.23 -7.58
N ASP A 3 -5.09 -15.44 -6.59
CA ASP A 3 -6.06 -14.46 -6.13
C ASP A 3 -5.47 -13.39 -5.19
N LEU A 4 -4.41 -13.71 -4.44
CA LEU A 4 -3.79 -12.77 -3.49
C LEU A 4 -3.23 -11.49 -4.14
N LYS A 5 -2.87 -11.53 -5.43
CA LYS A 5 -2.39 -10.32 -6.14
C LYS A 5 -3.51 -9.33 -6.44
N LYS A 6 -4.77 -9.76 -6.45
CA LYS A 6 -5.91 -8.87 -6.64
C LYS A 6 -6.26 -8.13 -5.36
N ASP A 7 -6.13 -8.79 -4.22
CA ASP A 7 -6.54 -8.25 -2.92
C ASP A 7 -5.48 -7.44 -2.17
N ILE A 8 -4.23 -7.45 -2.61
CA ILE A 8 -3.14 -6.76 -1.92
C ILE A 8 -2.48 -5.71 -2.82
N TYR A 9 -2.35 -4.49 -2.29
CA TYR A 9 -1.59 -3.41 -2.89
C TYR A 9 -0.29 -3.20 -2.14
N VAL A 10 0.86 -3.23 -2.83
CA VAL A 10 2.17 -3.00 -2.23
C VAL A 10 2.71 -1.64 -2.65
N CYS A 11 3.05 -0.82 -1.65
CA CYS A 11 3.64 0.50 -1.79
C CYS A 11 5.09 0.49 -1.34
N TYR A 12 5.99 1.09 -2.13
CA TYR A 12 7.40 1.29 -1.79
C TYR A 12 7.75 2.77 -1.52
N SER A 13 6.82 3.70 -1.81
CA SER A 13 7.07 5.13 -1.70
C SER A 13 6.59 5.67 -0.35
N THR A 14 7.49 6.29 0.40
CA THR A 14 7.17 6.93 1.69
C THR A 14 6.12 8.04 1.55
N ARG A 15 6.13 8.80 0.45
CA ARG A 15 5.13 9.86 0.20
C ARG A 15 3.73 9.28 0.01
N GLN A 16 3.64 8.19 -0.73
CA GLN A 16 2.37 7.53 -1.00
C GLN A 16 1.86 6.83 0.27
N PHE A 17 2.76 6.22 1.05
CA PHE A 17 2.44 5.70 2.38
C PHE A 17 1.89 6.79 3.30
N ASP A 18 2.55 7.94 3.38
CA ASP A 18 2.10 9.07 4.22
C ASP A 18 0.70 9.54 3.81
N TYR A 19 0.43 9.67 2.52
CA TYR A 19 -0.91 10.00 2.03
C TYR A 19 -1.96 8.96 2.39
N ILE A 20 -1.68 7.67 2.16
CA ILE A 20 -2.64 6.60 2.41
C ILE A 20 -2.91 6.44 3.92
N TYR A 21 -1.85 6.40 4.72
CA TYR A 21 -1.94 6.13 6.16
C TYR A 21 -2.34 7.37 6.96
N ARG A 22 -1.74 8.54 6.71
CA ARG A 22 -1.98 9.74 7.52
C ARG A 22 -3.13 10.59 7.00
N VAL A 23 -3.21 10.81 5.69
CA VAL A 23 -4.26 11.66 5.12
C VAL A 23 -5.57 10.91 4.97
N LYS A 24 -5.52 9.66 4.47
CA LYS A 24 -6.72 8.85 4.24
C LYS A 24 -7.04 7.89 5.39
N SER A 25 -6.20 7.81 6.41
CA SER A 25 -6.39 6.94 7.59
C SER A 25 -6.59 5.46 7.24
N ILE A 26 -5.95 4.98 6.17
CA ILE A 26 -6.02 3.59 5.73
C ILE A 26 -4.84 2.82 6.33
N ASN A 27 -5.13 1.81 7.15
CA ASN A 27 -4.11 0.99 7.80
C ASN A 27 -3.50 -0.02 6.82
N TYR A 28 -2.19 -0.25 6.97
CA TYR A 28 -1.49 -1.32 6.26
C TYR A 28 -1.69 -2.65 7.00
N ILE A 29 -1.68 -3.75 6.25
CA ILE A 29 -1.74 -5.11 6.80
C ILE A 29 -0.34 -5.56 7.23
N ILE A 30 0.65 -5.32 6.36
CA ILE A 30 2.02 -5.82 6.54
C ILE A 30 3.01 -4.72 6.17
N THR A 31 4.10 -4.63 6.91
CA THR A 31 5.29 -3.86 6.53
C THR A 31 6.49 -4.80 6.49
N GLY A 32 7.43 -4.54 5.59
CA GLY A 32 8.62 -5.38 5.46
C GLY A 32 9.74 -4.67 4.72
N ILE A 33 10.90 -5.31 4.70
CA ILE A 33 12.05 -4.85 3.93
C ILE A 33 12.29 -5.85 2.81
N HIS A 34 12.31 -5.35 1.58
CA HIS A 34 12.60 -6.15 0.41
C HIS A 34 14.06 -6.59 0.45
N VAL A 35 14.29 -7.91 0.56
CA VAL A 35 15.61 -8.48 0.88
C VAL A 35 16.71 -8.08 -0.13
N LYS A 36 16.37 -7.96 -1.42
CA LYS A 36 17.34 -7.61 -2.47
C LYS A 36 17.70 -6.13 -2.51
N THR A 37 16.71 -5.27 -2.41
CA THR A 37 16.89 -3.81 -2.57
C THR A 37 17.06 -3.09 -1.24
N LYS A 38 16.84 -3.80 -0.13
CA LYS A 38 16.76 -3.26 1.24
C LYS A 38 15.74 -2.11 1.38
N GLN A 39 14.79 -2.00 0.44
CA GLN A 39 13.76 -0.99 0.48
C GLN A 39 12.60 -1.44 1.37
N GLN A 40 12.12 -0.52 2.19
CA GLN A 40 10.91 -0.75 2.98
C GLN A 40 9.68 -0.71 2.07
N PHE A 41 8.73 -1.60 2.35
CA PHE A 41 7.45 -1.64 1.68
C PHE A 41 6.31 -1.83 2.69
N TRP A 42 5.12 -1.37 2.28
CA TRP A 42 3.88 -1.53 3.02
C TRP A 42 2.84 -2.17 2.11
N ALA A 43 2.17 -3.20 2.61
CA ALA A 43 1.10 -3.90 1.93
C ALA A 43 -0.24 -3.50 2.56
N PHE A 44 -1.18 -3.10 1.71
CA PHE A 44 -2.52 -2.67 2.07
C PHE A 44 -3.54 -3.64 1.47
N LYS A 45 -4.69 -3.77 2.14
CA LYS A 45 -5.84 -4.45 1.56
C LYS A 45 -6.42 -3.59 0.44
N ARG A 46 -6.74 -4.21 -0.69
CA ARG A 46 -7.28 -3.52 -1.84
C ARG A 46 -8.79 -3.39 -1.71
N ASP A 47 -9.22 -2.35 -0.99
CA ASP A 47 -10.62 -1.98 -0.84
C ASP A 47 -10.96 -0.73 -1.67
N GLU A 48 -12.26 -0.44 -1.84
CA GLU A 48 -12.74 0.75 -2.57
C GLU A 48 -12.16 2.05 -2.03
N ALA A 49 -11.98 2.16 -0.71
CA ALA A 49 -11.35 3.32 -0.08
C ALA A 49 -9.91 3.54 -0.54
N LEU A 50 -9.12 2.46 -0.67
CA LEU A 50 -7.75 2.52 -1.15
C LEU A 50 -7.73 2.90 -2.64
N ASN A 51 -8.57 2.29 -3.46
CA ASN A 51 -8.65 2.64 -4.89
C ASN A 51 -9.04 4.11 -5.11
N ASN A 52 -9.99 4.63 -4.32
CA ASN A 52 -10.37 6.05 -4.35
C ASN A 52 -9.23 6.97 -3.89
N ALA A 53 -8.50 6.58 -2.85
CA ALA A 53 -7.32 7.31 -2.40
C ALA A 53 -6.23 7.35 -3.49
N LEU A 54 -5.94 6.20 -4.12
CA LEU A 54 -4.97 6.09 -5.20
C LEU A 54 -5.38 6.90 -6.44
N ALA A 55 -6.67 6.93 -6.77
CA ALA A 55 -7.21 7.75 -7.86
C ALA A 55 -7.11 9.26 -7.56
N SER A 56 -7.28 9.64 -6.30
CA SER A 56 -7.20 11.05 -5.85
C SER A 56 -5.78 11.60 -5.74
N TYR A 57 -4.77 10.72 -5.66
CA TYR A 57 -3.36 11.10 -5.51
C TYR A 57 -2.67 11.41 -6.86
N LYS A 58 -3.39 11.26 -7.98
CA LYS A 58 -2.85 11.33 -9.34
C LYS A 58 -2.44 12.72 -9.77
#